data_AF-A0A4P8SHE6-F1
#
_entry.id   AF-A0A4P8SHE6-F1
#
_cell.length_a   1.000
_cell.length_b   1.000
_cell.length_c   1.000
_cell.angle_alpha   90.00
_cell.angle_beta   90.00
_cell.angle_gamma   90.00
#
_symmetry.space_group_name_H-M   'P 1'
#
loop_
_entity.id
_entity.type
_entity.pdbx_description
1 polymer ?
#
loop_
_entity_poly.entity_id
_entity_poly.type
_entity_poly.pdbx_seq_one_letter_code
_entity_poly.pdbx_strand_id
1 'polypeptide(L)' 'MSHSSSRKRVLDPTRPLAHRASHARSCVNHVANRLGITRYELMKKVEEEIGINLESPPESEEKLLKAFHYMENL' A
#
# COMPACT_ATOMS: atom_id res chain seq x y z
N MET A 1 -15.14 -3.36 2.20
CA MET A 1 -14.19 -2.76 3.17
C MET A 1 -13.99 -1.30 2.76
N SER A 2 -14.08 -0.33 3.67
CA SER A 2 -13.83 1.08 3.32
C SER A 2 -12.32 1.38 3.29
N HIS A 3 -11.89 2.32 2.44
CA HIS A 3 -10.48 2.77 2.40
C HIS A 3 -9.98 3.24 3.77
N SER A 4 -10.78 4.01 4.49
CA SER A 4 -10.45 4.47 5.85
C SER A 4 -10.22 3.32 6.84
N SER A 5 -10.99 2.24 6.75
CA SER A 5 -10.79 1.06 7.60
C SER A 5 -9.52 0.29 7.24
N SER A 6 -9.20 0.15 5.95
CA SER A 6 -7.96 -0.47 5.49
C SER A 6 -6.75 0.34 5.94
N ARG A 7 -6.77 1.68 5.75
CA ARG A 7 -5.72 2.60 6.21
C ARG A 7 -5.43 2.47 7.71
N LYS A 8 -6.47 2.44 8.55
CA LYS A 8 -6.31 2.22 10.00
C LYS A 8 -5.58 0.90 10.30
N ARG A 9 -5.85 -0.16 9.54
CA ARG A 9 -5.25 -1.49 9.74
C ARG A 9 -3.84 -1.61 9.19
N VAL A 10 -3.43 -0.78 8.23
CA VAL A 10 -2.03 -0.70 7.77
C VAL A 10 -1.15 -0.09 8.86
N LEU A 11 -1.67 0.94 9.53
CA LEU A 11 -0.97 1.72 10.56
C LEU A 11 -1.03 1.09 11.96
N ASP A 12 -1.64 -0.08 12.11
CA ASP A 12 -1.80 -0.77 13.39
C ASP A 12 -0.59 -1.71 13.64
N PRO A 13 0.37 -1.33 14.50
CA PRO A 13 1.59 -2.11 14.73
C PRO A 13 1.32 -3.41 15.49
N THR A 14 0.14 -3.56 16.11
CA THR A 14 -0.23 -4.80 16.83
C THR A 14 -0.58 -5.94 15.88
N ARG A 15 -0.74 -5.65 14.59
CA ARG A 15 -1.05 -6.64 13.54
C ARG A 15 0.21 -7.19 12.90
N PRO A 16 0.20 -8.48 12.51
CA PRO A 16 1.31 -9.04 11.72
C PRO A 16 1.53 -8.28 10.42
N LEU A 17 2.78 -8.15 10.01
CA LEU A 17 3.19 -7.38 8.83
C LEU A 17 2.47 -7.83 7.55
N ALA A 18 2.30 -9.15 7.35
CA ALA A 18 1.57 -9.70 6.20
C ALA A 18 0.09 -9.28 6.16
N HIS A 19 -0.56 -9.15 7.32
CA HIS A 19 -1.94 -8.67 7.41
C HIS A 19 -2.01 -7.18 7.04
N ARG A 20 -1.07 -6.37 7.57
CA ARG A 20 -0.97 -4.94 7.25
C ARG A 20 -0.71 -4.71 5.75
N ALA A 21 0.19 -5.50 5.15
CA ALA A 21 0.47 -5.46 3.71
C ALA A 21 -0.77 -5.77 2.86
N SER A 22 -1.61 -6.70 3.30
CA SER A 22 -2.87 -7.01 2.62
C SER A 22 -3.87 -5.85 2.66
N HIS A 23 -3.93 -5.12 3.78
CA HIS A 23 -4.72 -3.88 3.86
C HIS A 23 -4.12 -2.76 3.01
N ALA A 24 -2.79 -2.67 2.91
CA ALA A 24 -2.14 -1.70 2.03
C ALA A 24 -2.48 -1.97 0.55
N ARG A 25 -2.44 -3.23 0.10
CA ARG A 25 -2.90 -3.62 -1.24
C ARG A 25 -4.38 -3.31 -1.48
N SER A 26 -5.22 -3.35 -0.45
CA SER A 26 -6.60 -2.86 -0.55
C SER A 26 -6.67 -1.34 -0.74
N CYS A 27 -5.75 -0.57 -0.15
CA CYS A 27 -5.66 0.88 -0.37
C CYS A 27 -5.17 1.23 -1.78
N VAL A 28 -4.24 0.44 -2.35
CA VAL A 28 -3.80 0.60 -3.75
C VAL A 28 -4.98 0.66 -4.70
N ASN A 29 -5.96 -0.25 -4.59
CA ASN A 29 -7.14 -0.25 -5.46
C ASN A 29 -7.92 1.08 -5.38
N HIS A 30 -8.08 1.63 -4.18
CA HIS A 30 -8.79 2.89 -3.98
C HIS A 30 -8.03 4.07 -4.59
N VAL A 31 -6.72 4.15 -4.34
CA VAL A 31 -5.85 5.20 -4.87
C VAL A 31 -5.78 5.11 -6.40
N ALA A 32 -5.63 3.92 -6.96
CA ALA A 32 -5.62 3.68 -8.40
C ALA A 32 -6.92 4.18 -9.06
N ASN A 33 -8.08 3.82 -8.48
CA ASN A 33 -9.37 4.32 -8.94
C ASN A 33 -9.48 5.86 -8.85
N ARG A 34 -8.98 6.48 -7.77
CA ARG A 34 -8.95 7.94 -7.62
C ARG A 34 -8.11 8.62 -8.70
N LEU A 35 -6.99 8.01 -9.07
CA LEU A 35 -6.05 8.52 -10.06
C LEU A 35 -6.45 8.18 -11.51
N GLY A 36 -7.49 7.36 -11.71
CA GLY A 36 -7.90 6.91 -13.05
C GLY A 36 -6.91 5.96 -13.71
N ILE A 37 -6.10 5.24 -12.92
CA ILE A 37 -5.12 4.26 -13.40
C ILE A 37 -5.45 2.87 -12.86
N THR A 38 -4.83 1.84 -13.42
CA THR A 38 -4.96 0.47 -12.93
C THR A 38 -4.14 0.24 -11.66
N ARG A 39 -4.53 -0.77 -10.88
CA ARG A 39 -3.77 -1.23 -9.71
C ARG A 39 -2.32 -1.58 -10.07
N TYR A 40 -2.13 -2.25 -11.21
CA TYR A 40 -0.80 -2.67 -11.67
C TYR A 40 0.08 -1.46 -11.98
N GLU A 41 -0.45 -0.45 -12.69
CA GLU A 41 0.28 0.79 -12.97
C GLU A 41 0.68 1.52 -11.69
N LEU A 42 -0.21 1.60 -10.70
CA LEU A 42 0.13 2.20 -9.42
C LEU A 42 1.23 1.42 -8.69
N MET A 43 1.13 0.08 -8.63
CA MET A 43 2.15 -0.75 -7.98
C MET A 43 3.51 -0.63 -8.68
N LYS A 44 3.51 -0.65 -10.01
CA LYS A 44 4.70 -0.45 -10.82
C LYS A 44 5.31 0.94 -10.58
N LYS A 45 4.49 1.99 -10.51
CA LYS A 45 4.95 3.35 -10.19
C LYS A 45 5.62 3.44 -8.81
N VAL A 46 5.04 2.78 -7.79
CA VAL A 46 5.65 2.70 -6.46
C VAL A 46 7.00 1.98 -6.52
N GLU A 47 7.08 0.86 -7.25
CA GLU A 47 8.33 0.12 -7.40
C GLU A 47 9.40 0.92 -8.16
N GLU A 48 9.03 1.60 -9.25
CA GLU A 48 9.94 2.42 -10.05
C GLU A 48 10.45 3.66 -9.32
N GLU A 49 9.60 4.34 -8.53
CA GLU A 49 9.99 5.61 -7.90
C GLU A 49 10.67 5.46 -6.54
N ILE A 50 10.31 4.44 -5.75
CA ILE A 50 10.87 4.26 -4.40
C ILE A 50 11.51 2.89 -4.17
N GLY A 51 11.55 2.02 -5.18
CA GLY A 51 12.22 0.71 -5.11
C GLY A 51 11.52 -0.31 -4.22
N ILE A 52 10.21 -0.15 -3.96
CA ILE A 52 9.46 -1.03 -3.07
C ILE A 52 8.34 -1.73 -3.84
N ASN A 53 8.46 -3.06 -3.93
CA ASN A 53 7.43 -3.91 -4.52
C ASN A 53 6.33 -4.23 -3.49
N LEU A 54 5.10 -3.77 -3.77
CA LEU A 54 3.91 -4.00 -2.92
C LEU A 54 3.16 -5.31 -3.23
N GLU A 55 3.54 -6.02 -4.29
CA GLU A 55 2.96 -7.32 -4.67
C GLU A 55 3.48 -8.44 -3.77
N SER A 56 4.78 -8.39 -3.49
CA SER A 56 5.46 -9.26 -2.53
C SER A 56 5.20 -8.84 -1.07
N PRO A 57 5.24 -9.78 -0.10
CA PRO A 57 5.24 -9.43 1.31
C PRO A 57 6.39 -8.46 1.62
N PRO A 58 6.15 -7.32 2.29
CA PRO A 58 7.20 -6.38 2.61
C PRO A 58 8.18 -7.02 3.61
N GLU A 59 9.47 -6.81 3.38
CA GLU A 59 10.55 -7.33 4.23
C GLU A 59 10.60 -6.67 5.61
N SER A 60 10.08 -5.44 5.74
CA SER A 60 10.06 -4.68 6.98
C SER A 60 8.85 -3.76 7.08
N GLU A 61 8.52 -3.38 8.31
CA GLU A 61 7.51 -2.35 8.58
C GLU A 61 7.86 -1.01 7.94
N GLU A 62 9.13 -0.60 7.98
CA GLU A 62 9.59 0.65 7.38
C GLU A 62 9.30 0.69 5.87
N LYS A 63 9.63 -0.39 5.14
CA LYS A 63 9.34 -0.48 3.70
C LYS A 63 7.85 -0.42 3.42
N LEU A 64 7.03 -1.12 4.22
CA LEU A 64 5.57 -1.08 4.09
C LEU A 64 5.03 0.35 4.29
N LEU A 65 5.44 1.03 5.37
CA LEU A 65 4.96 2.37 5.69
C LEU A 65 5.43 3.39 4.67
N LYS A 66 6.68 3.31 4.21
CA LYS A 66 7.22 4.19 3.16
C LYS A 66 6.41 4.07 1.87
N ALA A 67 6.16 2.84 1.39
CA ALA A 67 5.34 2.63 0.20
C ALA A 67 3.88 3.04 0.40
N PHE A 68 3.31 2.75 1.57
CA PHE A 68 1.95 3.16 1.91
C PHE A 68 1.79 4.69 1.89
N HIS A 69 2.68 5.42 2.56
CA HIS A 69 2.62 6.87 2.60
C HIS A 69 2.89 7.52 1.25
N TYR A 70 3.83 6.97 0.48
CA TYR A 70 4.09 7.43 -0.88
C TYR A 70 2.83 7.35 -1.75
N MET A 71 2.18 6.18 -1.84
CA MET A 71 1.00 6.03 -2.68
C MET A 71 -0.22 6.84 -2.20
N GLU A 72 -0.42 7.01 -0.89
CA GLU A 72 -1.56 7.78 -0.37
C GLU A 72 -1.47 9.28 -0.72
N ASN A 73 -0.24 9.77 -0.93
CA ASN A 73 0.08 11.15 -1.27
C ASN A 73 0.08 11.44 -2.79
N LEU A 74 -0.15 10.43 -3.64
CA LEU A 74 -0.34 10.58 -5.09
C LEU A 74 -1.75 11.06 -5.43
#